data_AF-A0A7S0FSD3-F1
#
_entry.id   AF-A0A7S0FSD3-F1
#
_cell.length_a   1.000
_cell.length_b   1.000
_cell.length_c   1.000
_cell.angle_alpha   90.00
_cell.angle_beta   90.00
_cell.angle_gamma   90.00
#
_symmetry.space_group_name_H-M   'P 1'
#
loop_
_entity.id
_entity.type
_entity.pdbx_description
1 polymer ?
#
loop_
_entity_poly.entity_id
_entity_poly.type
_entity_poly.pdbx_seq_one_letter_code
_entity_poly.pdbx_strand_id
1 'polypeptide(L)'
;SFSSITNAVAKVSRDVMTAKWKYSEPSFEPIDGNNFGSGYPSDPKCKEWTEKNLGHPIFGYPDFARFSWAPMKKTMDEAGVTMRWEADDEEEDDPQQMSLNAFVVPKKSNGSGEQPKRKRARLGYHDKLGLTAVTELVVS
;
A
#
# COMPACT_ATOMS: atom_id res chain seq x y z
N SER A 1 -25.87 -21.09 -27.06
CA SER A 1 -26.91 -21.17 -26.01
C SER A 1 -26.38 -21.49 -24.61
N PHE A 2 -25.19 -22.10 -24.43
CA PHE A 2 -24.64 -22.38 -23.08
C PHE A 2 -24.01 -21.15 -22.39
N SER A 3 -23.21 -20.36 -23.12
CA SER A 3 -22.54 -19.15 -22.59
C SER A 3 -23.52 -18.07 -22.07
N SER A 4 -24.69 -17.94 -22.67
CA SER A 4 -25.74 -17.01 -22.21
C SER A 4 -26.35 -17.44 -20.88
N ILE A 5 -26.49 -18.75 -20.65
CA ILE A 5 -27.05 -19.30 -19.41
C ILE A 5 -26.05 -19.14 -18.28
N THR A 6 -24.77 -19.45 -18.50
CA THR A 6 -23.72 -19.26 -17.49
C THR A 6 -23.58 -17.80 -17.08
N ASN A 7 -23.64 -16.87 -18.03
CA ASN A 7 -23.65 -15.43 -17.74
C ASN A 7 -24.88 -15.00 -16.92
N ALA A 8 -26.07 -15.48 -17.29
CA ALA A 8 -27.29 -15.20 -16.53
C ALA A 8 -27.20 -15.72 -15.10
N VAL A 9 -26.75 -16.97 -14.90
CA VAL A 9 -26.58 -17.57 -13.57
C VAL A 9 -25.54 -16.82 -12.74
N ALA A 10 -24.40 -16.45 -13.34
CA ALA A 10 -23.37 -15.67 -12.66
C ALA A 10 -23.89 -14.32 -12.19
N LYS A 11 -24.65 -13.62 -13.05
CA LYS A 11 -25.27 -12.34 -12.71
C LYS A 11 -26.29 -12.47 -11.58
N VAL A 12 -27.24 -13.40 -11.69
CA VAL A 12 -28.26 -13.61 -10.63
C VAL A 12 -27.61 -14.00 -9.31
N SER A 13 -26.60 -14.87 -9.33
CA SER A 13 -25.88 -15.29 -8.11
C SER A 13 -25.20 -14.10 -7.44
N ARG A 14 -24.50 -13.26 -8.21
CA ARG A 14 -23.87 -12.04 -7.72
C ARG A 14 -24.91 -11.08 -7.12
N ASP A 15 -26.00 -10.82 -7.83
CA ASP A 15 -27.04 -9.90 -7.37
C ASP A 15 -27.67 -10.37 -6.05
N VAL A 16 -27.92 -11.69 -5.91
CA VAL A 16 -28.44 -12.29 -4.66
C VAL A 16 -27.44 -12.19 -3.51
N MET A 17 -26.16 -12.49 -3.76
CA MET A 17 -25.10 -12.40 -2.74
C MET A 17 -24.92 -10.96 -2.24
N THR A 18 -24.95 -10.00 -3.16
CA THR A 18 -24.73 -8.59 -2.83
C THR A 18 -25.95 -8.00 -2.10
N ALA A 19 -27.17 -8.40 -2.48
CA ALA A 19 -28.40 -7.97 -1.79
C ALA A 19 -28.52 -8.50 -0.35
N LYS A 20 -27.98 -9.70 -0.07
CA LYS A 20 -28.00 -10.33 1.25
C LYS A 20 -26.67 -10.21 2.00
N TRP A 21 -25.77 -9.35 1.53
CA TRP A 21 -24.46 -9.19 2.14
C TRP A 21 -24.61 -8.71 3.58
N LYS A 22 -23.87 -9.36 4.48
CA LYS A 22 -23.74 -8.96 5.88
C LYS A 22 -22.30 -8.58 6.11
N TYR A 23 -22.07 -7.35 6.55
CA TYR A 23 -20.76 -6.87 6.92
C TYR A 23 -20.25 -7.65 8.13
N SER A 24 -18.96 -8.00 8.12
CA SER A 24 -18.35 -8.73 9.22
C SER A 24 -18.05 -7.81 10.40
N GLU A 25 -17.95 -6.49 10.17
CA GLU A 25 -17.66 -5.49 11.18
C GLU A 25 -18.95 -5.09 11.93
N PRO A 26 -19.07 -5.38 13.25
CA PRO A 26 -20.29 -5.10 14.01
C PRO A 26 -20.54 -3.61 14.26
N SER A 27 -19.54 -2.74 14.08
CA SER A 27 -19.70 -1.28 14.21
C SER A 27 -19.88 -0.57 12.87
N PHE A 28 -19.89 -1.30 11.76
CA PHE A 28 -20.04 -0.72 10.43
C PHE A 28 -21.48 -0.85 9.96
N GLU A 29 -22.18 0.28 9.90
CA GLU A 29 -23.47 0.38 9.23
C GLU A 29 -23.31 1.33 8.05
N PRO A 30 -23.49 0.85 6.80
CA PRO A 30 -23.38 1.73 5.65
C PRO A 30 -24.49 2.77 5.64
N ILE A 31 -24.10 4.01 5.41
CA ILE A 31 -24.96 5.14 5.06
C ILE A 31 -25.69 4.76 3.76
N ASP A 32 -27.02 4.80 3.79
CA ASP A 32 -27.95 4.32 2.75
C ASP A 32 -28.05 2.79 2.58
N GLY A 33 -27.58 2.01 3.56
CA GLY A 33 -27.74 0.56 3.59
C GLY A 33 -26.97 -0.15 2.46
N ASN A 34 -27.56 -1.21 1.90
CA ASN A 34 -26.96 -1.99 0.80
C ASN A 34 -27.19 -1.33 -0.58
N ASN A 35 -27.41 -0.01 -0.66
CA ASN A 35 -27.66 0.71 -1.90
C ASN A 35 -26.38 1.31 -2.51
N PHE A 36 -25.36 0.48 -2.76
CA PHE A 36 -24.09 0.88 -3.39
C PHE A 36 -24.18 1.01 -4.93
N GLY A 37 -25.39 0.94 -5.50
CA GLY A 37 -25.62 0.97 -6.95
C GLY A 37 -25.17 -0.31 -7.64
N SER A 38 -24.58 -0.18 -8.83
CA SER A 38 -24.08 -1.32 -9.61
C SER A 38 -22.78 -1.94 -9.08
N GLY A 39 -22.11 -1.27 -8.13
CA GLY A 39 -20.81 -1.67 -7.59
C GLY A 39 -19.65 -1.51 -8.59
N TYR A 40 -19.84 -0.76 -9.68
CA TYR A 40 -18.78 -0.41 -10.63
C TYR A 40 -18.31 1.03 -10.43
N PRO A 41 -17.02 1.32 -10.64
CA PRO A 41 -16.46 2.66 -10.42
C PRO A 41 -17.00 3.71 -11.40
N SER A 42 -17.63 3.28 -12.50
CA SER A 42 -18.27 4.17 -13.48
C SER A 42 -19.64 4.68 -13.03
N ASP A 43 -20.26 4.05 -12.03
CA ASP A 43 -21.59 4.42 -11.54
C ASP A 43 -21.47 5.56 -10.51
N PRO A 44 -22.15 6.70 -10.72
CA PRO A 44 -22.16 7.80 -9.77
C PRO A 44 -22.55 7.36 -8.35
N LYS A 45 -23.52 6.43 -8.23
CA LYS A 45 -23.97 5.93 -6.91
C LYS A 45 -22.88 5.16 -6.17
N CYS A 46 -22.07 4.41 -6.90
CA CYS A 46 -20.96 3.66 -6.31
C CYS A 46 -19.86 4.60 -5.81
N LYS A 47 -19.61 5.71 -6.53
CA LYS A 47 -18.66 6.74 -6.09
C LYS A 47 -19.14 7.43 -4.82
N GLU A 48 -20.40 7.87 -4.81
CA GLU A 48 -21.01 8.47 -3.62
C GLU A 48 -20.97 7.52 -2.42
N TRP A 49 -21.28 6.24 -2.63
CA TRP A 49 -21.19 5.24 -1.57
C TRP A 49 -19.76 5.11 -1.04
N THR A 50 -18.76 5.10 -1.93
CA THR A 50 -17.34 5.03 -1.53
C THR A 50 -16.96 6.23 -0.68
N GLU A 51 -17.28 7.46 -1.12
CA GLU A 51 -16.94 8.69 -0.41
C GLU A 51 -17.65 8.80 0.95
N LYS A 52 -18.91 8.37 1.04
CA LYS A 52 -19.71 8.47 2.28
C LYS A 52 -19.40 7.38 3.29
N ASN A 53 -18.98 6.20 2.85
CA ASN A 53 -18.86 5.01 3.69
C ASN A 53 -17.41 4.65 4.06
N LEU A 54 -16.56 5.65 4.24
CA LEU A 54 -15.26 5.45 4.89
C LEU A 54 -15.52 5.07 6.36
N GLY A 55 -15.51 3.77 6.65
CA GLY A 55 -15.93 3.21 7.93
C GLY A 55 -15.02 3.58 9.10
N HIS A 56 -13.71 3.73 8.88
CA HIS A 56 -12.76 4.07 9.94
C HIS A 56 -11.52 4.79 9.40
N PRO A 57 -10.98 5.81 10.10
CA PRO A 57 -9.79 6.54 9.64
C PRO A 57 -8.52 5.67 9.53
N ILE A 58 -8.43 4.62 10.36
CA ILE A 58 -7.29 3.68 10.37
C ILE A 58 -7.51 2.47 9.45
N PHE A 59 -8.71 1.88 9.45
CA PHE A 59 -8.99 0.64 8.70
C PHE A 59 -9.57 0.92 7.30
N GLY A 60 -10.05 2.13 7.04
CA GLY A 60 -10.66 2.52 5.78
C GLY A 60 -12.06 1.94 5.62
N TYR A 61 -12.15 0.85 4.86
CA TYR A 61 -13.40 0.26 4.37
C TYR A 61 -13.64 -1.14 4.95
N PRO A 62 -14.90 -1.64 4.91
CA PRO A 62 -15.19 -3.02 5.27
C PRO A 62 -14.70 -4.03 4.22
N ASP A 63 -14.72 -5.31 4.59
CA ASP A 63 -14.35 -6.45 3.72
C ASP A 63 -15.07 -6.52 2.36
N PHE A 64 -16.23 -5.88 2.27
CA PHE A 64 -17.04 -5.76 1.06
C PHE A 64 -16.30 -4.99 -0.05
N ALA A 65 -15.47 -4.03 0.32
CA ALA A 65 -14.80 -3.14 -0.62
C ALA A 65 -13.51 -3.75 -1.18
N ARG A 66 -13.19 -3.40 -2.43
CA ARG A 66 -11.98 -3.86 -3.10
C ARG A 66 -10.85 -2.85 -2.93
N PHE A 67 -10.00 -3.03 -1.94
CA PHE A 67 -8.86 -2.12 -1.66
C PHE A 67 -7.91 -1.91 -2.85
N SER A 68 -7.81 -2.87 -3.76
CA SER A 68 -6.98 -2.75 -4.96
C SER A 68 -7.55 -1.80 -6.02
N TRP A 69 -8.80 -1.32 -5.87
CA TRP A 69 -9.41 -0.41 -6.82
C TRP A 69 -8.96 1.04 -6.63
N ALA A 70 -8.65 1.71 -7.73
CA ALA A 70 -8.14 3.09 -7.73
C ALA A 70 -9.03 4.09 -6.98
N PRO A 71 -10.38 4.08 -7.10
CA PRO A 71 -11.24 4.99 -6.33
C PRO A 71 -11.17 4.75 -4.81
N MET A 72 -10.98 3.50 -4.39
CA MET A 72 -10.85 3.16 -2.96
C MET A 72 -9.51 3.65 -2.42
N LYS A 73 -8.42 3.43 -3.15
CA LYS A 73 -7.09 3.93 -2.78
C LYS A 73 -7.09 5.45 -2.65
N LYS A 74 -7.60 6.15 -3.67
CA LYS A 74 -7.66 7.62 -3.68
C LYS A 74 -8.43 8.18 -2.48
N THR A 75 -9.58 7.61 -2.15
CA THR A 75 -10.38 8.06 -1.00
C THR A 75 -9.71 7.73 0.34
N MET A 76 -8.99 6.62 0.45
CA MET A 76 -8.17 6.32 1.63
C MET A 76 -6.96 7.27 1.76
N ASP A 77 -6.33 7.65 0.65
CA ASP A 77 -5.21 8.59 0.67
C ASP A 77 -5.67 10.01 1.07
N GLU A 78 -6.88 10.40 0.68
CA GLU A 78 -7.45 11.72 0.97
C GLU A 78 -8.06 11.83 2.38
N ALA A 79 -8.76 10.79 2.85
CA ALA A 79 -9.54 10.83 4.09
C ALA A 79 -8.99 9.92 5.21
N GLY A 80 -8.07 9.01 4.90
CA GLY A 80 -7.47 8.07 5.84
C GLY A 80 -6.15 8.55 6.44
N VAL A 81 -5.64 7.77 7.38
CA VAL A 81 -4.30 7.97 7.96
C VAL A 81 -3.23 7.55 6.95
N THR A 82 -2.18 8.37 6.82
CA THR A 82 -1.01 8.02 6.00
C THR A 82 -0.36 6.74 6.52
N MET A 83 -0.44 5.67 5.73
CA MET A 83 0.15 4.37 6.01
C MET A 83 1.28 4.14 5.03
N ARG A 84 2.47 3.78 5.54
CA ARG A 84 3.65 3.44 4.73
C ARG A 84 3.90 1.95 4.88
N TRP A 85 3.85 1.20 3.78
CA TRP A 85 4.26 -0.19 3.78
C TRP A 85 5.73 -0.31 3.40
N GLU A 86 6.45 -1.27 4.00
CA GLU A 86 7.85 -1.55 3.62
C GLU A 86 7.98 -1.89 2.12
N ALA A 87 6.94 -2.50 1.54
CA ALA A 87 6.86 -2.80 0.12
C ALA A 87 6.74 -1.55 -0.79
N ASP A 88 6.24 -0.43 -0.26
CA ASP A 88 6.18 0.83 -1.02
C ASP A 88 7.57 1.48 -1.15
N ASP A 89 8.53 1.10 -0.29
CA ASP A 89 9.90 1.61 -0.29
C ASP A 89 10.83 0.82 -1.23
N GLU A 90 10.45 -0.41 -1.63
CA GLU A 90 11.26 -1.26 -2.51
C GLU A 90 11.11 -0.92 -4.01
N GLU A 91 10.17 -0.03 -4.38
CA GLU A 91 10.05 0.48 -5.75
C GLU A 91 10.94 1.71 -6.02
N GLU A 92 11.59 2.28 -5.00
CA GLU A 92 12.62 3.31 -5.17
C GLU A 92 13.98 2.67 -5.46
N ASP A 93 14.34 2.66 -6.75
CA ASP A 93 15.69 2.54 -7.29
C ASP A 93 16.57 1.43 -6.67
N ASP A 94 16.62 0.27 -7.34
CA ASP A 94 17.83 -0.56 -7.28
C ASP A 94 18.98 0.25 -7.92
N PRO A 95 19.91 0.88 -7.15
CA PRO A 95 20.91 1.79 -7.70
C PRO A 95 22.08 1.00 -8.31
N GLN A 96 21.92 -0.30 -8.53
CA GLN A 96 22.98 -1.20 -8.97
C GLN A 96 23.21 -1.19 -10.48
N GLN A 97 22.56 -0.29 -11.23
CA GLN A 97 23.04 0.06 -12.57
C GLN A 97 24.28 0.96 -12.46
N MET A 98 25.44 0.33 -12.34
CA MET A 98 26.71 1.04 -12.50
C MET A 98 26.73 1.78 -13.84
N SER A 99 26.75 3.10 -13.77
CA SER A 99 26.92 3.98 -14.92
C SER A 99 28.17 3.57 -15.71
N LEU A 100 28.01 3.36 -17.02
CA LEU A 100 29.07 3.02 -17.98
C LEU A 100 30.25 4.02 -17.95
N ASN A 101 30.06 5.21 -17.39
CA ASN A 101 31.09 6.24 -17.22
C ASN A 101 32.21 5.83 -16.24
N ALA A 102 31.96 4.88 -15.34
CA ALA A 102 32.99 4.34 -14.44
C ALA A 102 34.01 3.44 -15.16
N PHE A 103 33.69 2.94 -16.36
CA PHE A 103 34.55 2.02 -17.12
C PHE A 103 35.59 2.72 -18.01
N VAL A 104 35.40 4.02 -18.28
CA VAL A 104 36.16 4.75 -19.33
C VAL A 104 37.25 5.67 -18.75
N VAL A 105 37.49 5.67 -17.43
CA VAL A 105 38.54 6.51 -16.83
C VAL A 105 39.84 5.70 -16.63
N PRO A 106 40.86 5.84 -17.51
CA PRO A 106 42.19 5.35 -17.22
C PRO A 106 42.84 6.22 -16.14
N LYS A 107 43.10 5.62 -14.98
CA LYS A 107 43.79 6.27 -13.85
C LYS A 107 45.28 6.47 -14.19
N LYS A 108 45.73 7.73 -14.34
CA LYS A 108 47.15 8.09 -14.48
C LYS A 108 47.79 8.47 -13.12
N SER A 109 48.76 7.65 -12.74
CA SER A 109 49.97 7.80 -11.90
C SER A 109 50.13 8.85 -10.77
N ASN A 110 50.70 8.32 -9.68
CA ASN A 110 51.73 8.89 -8.77
C ASN A 110 51.34 9.94 -7.71
N GLY A 111 51.57 9.58 -6.45
CA GLY A 111 51.65 10.50 -5.32
C GLY A 111 51.50 9.76 -3.98
N SER A 112 52.61 9.57 -3.28
CA SER A 112 52.70 9.08 -1.91
C SER A 112 51.79 9.89 -0.97
N GLY A 113 50.77 9.24 -0.41
CA GLY A 113 49.84 9.86 0.54
C GLY A 113 49.45 8.84 1.61
N GLU A 114 49.73 9.21 2.84
CA GLU A 114 49.56 8.47 4.10
C GLU A 114 48.24 7.69 4.20
N GLN A 115 48.33 6.40 4.55
CA GLN A 115 47.16 5.54 4.77
C GLN A 115 46.40 6.01 6.02
N PRO A 116 45.11 6.40 5.94
CA PRO A 116 44.36 6.79 7.11
C PRO A 116 44.19 5.57 8.03
N LYS A 117 44.57 5.72 9.30
CA LYS A 117 44.39 4.70 10.35
C LYS A 117 42.92 4.26 10.37
N ARG A 118 42.65 3.05 9.86
CA ARG A 118 41.32 2.43 9.91
C ARG A 118 40.91 2.30 11.37
N LYS A 119 40.00 3.18 11.82
CA LYS A 119 39.28 3.00 13.09
C LYS A 119 38.63 1.62 13.01
N ARG A 120 38.88 0.77 14.01
CA ARG A 120 38.31 -0.58 14.08
C ARG A 120 36.80 -0.47 13.82
N ALA A 121 36.32 -1.16 12.78
CA ALA A 121 34.90 -1.23 12.50
C ALA A 121 34.20 -1.74 13.76
N ARG A 122 33.22 -0.98 14.26
CA ARG A 122 32.33 -1.47 15.30
C ARG A 122 31.73 -2.76 14.76
N LEU A 123 31.74 -3.84 15.55
CA LEU A 123 31.06 -5.08 15.17
C LEU A 123 29.61 -4.70 14.85
N GLY A 124 29.22 -4.79 13.58
CA GLY A 124 27.90 -4.39 13.08
C GLY A 124 26.76 -5.31 13.54
N TYR A 125 26.89 -5.92 14.72
CA TYR A 125 25.84 -6.72 15.33
C TYR A 125 24.61 -5.86 15.64
N HIS A 126 24.83 -4.60 16.05
CA HIS A 126 23.75 -3.65 16.31
C HIS A 126 23.04 -3.26 15.00
N ASP A 127 23.80 -3.02 13.94
CA ASP A 127 23.25 -2.68 12.61
C ASP A 127 22.47 -3.85 11.99
N LYS A 128 22.98 -5.08 12.14
CA LYS A 128 22.30 -6.31 11.66
C LYS A 128 20.99 -6.61 12.36
N LEU A 129 20.82 -6.13 13.59
CA LEU A 129 19.62 -6.34 14.39
C LEU A 129 18.71 -5.11 14.42
N GLY A 130 19.05 -4.04 13.69
CA GLY A 130 18.29 -2.78 13.70
C GLY A 130 18.25 -2.10 15.07
N LEU A 131 19.22 -2.37 15.95
CA LEU A 131 19.23 -1.87 17.32
C LEU A 131 19.87 -0.47 17.36
N THR A 132 19.06 0.54 17.66
CA THR A 132 19.52 1.90 17.93
C THR A 132 19.50 2.18 19.44
N ALA A 133 20.45 2.99 19.91
CA ALA A 133 20.46 3.42 21.31
C ALA A 133 19.36 4.47 21.51
N VAL A 134 18.41 4.20 22.41
CA VAL A 134 17.35 5.16 22.76
C VAL A 134 17.98 6.32 23.55
N THR A 135 18.08 7.49 22.93
CA THR A 135 18.68 8.69 23.54
C THR A 135 17.68 9.60 24.24
N GLU A 136 16.39 9.50 23.90
CA GLU A 136 15.32 10.26 24.54
C GLU A 136 14.12 9.36 24.80
N LEU A 137 13.66 9.34 26.05
CA LEU A 137 12.41 8.71 26.46
C LEU A 137 11.37 9.82 26.53
N VAL A 138 10.52 9.89 25.51
CA VAL A 138 9.32 10.73 25.56
C VAL A 138 8.32 10.03 26.47
N VAL A 139 8.34 10.40 27.76
CA VAL A 139 7.33 9.99 28.73
C VAL A 139 6.16 10.95 28.57
N SER A 140 5.01 10.42 28.14
CA SER A 140 3.74 11.15 28.05
C SER A 140 3.07 11.29 29.41
#